data_AF-A0A349PLQ6-F1
#
_entry.id   AF-A0A349PLQ6-F1
#
_cell.length_a   1.000
_cell.length_b   1.000
_cell.length_c   1.000
_cell.angle_alpha   90.00
_cell.angle_beta   90.00
_cell.angle_gamma   90.00
#
_symmetry.space_group_name_H-M   'P 1'
#
loop_
_entity.id
_entity.type
_entity.pdbx_description
1 polymer ?
#
loop_
_entity_poly.entity_id
_entity_poly.type
_entity_poly.pdbx_seq_one_letter_code
_entity_poly.pdbx_strand_id
1 'polypeptide(L)'
;ASVGVGSPLKMVRQYKKNVGRTLIVKLATETIEAELVEANDNFIILSWKAREAKKLGKGKETVHKRQEIPYSEIKEAIVTVTF
;
A
#
# COMPACT_ATOMS: atom_id res chain seq x y z
N ALA A 1 9.76 21.00 -1.73
CA ALA A 1 10.07 20.13 -0.59
C ALA A 1 10.42 18.75 -1.13
N SER A 2 11.60 18.24 -0.79
CA SER A 2 12.03 16.89 -1.19
C SER A 2 11.03 15.90 -0.62
N VAL A 3 10.35 15.15 -1.49
CA VAL A 3 9.45 14.05 -1.07
C VAL A 3 10.36 13.07 -0.35
N GLY A 4 10.30 13.06 0.99
CA GLY A 4 11.09 12.20 1.85
C GLY A 4 10.67 10.75 1.67
N VAL A 5 11.06 10.17 0.54
CA VAL A 5 10.94 8.75 0.24
C VAL A 5 11.89 8.05 1.21
N GLY A 6 11.32 7.30 2.16
CA GLY A 6 12.09 6.58 3.16
C GLY A 6 13.02 5.53 2.55
N SER A 7 13.84 4.89 3.36
CA SER A 7 14.64 3.75 2.89
C SER A 7 13.73 2.57 2.51
N PRO A 8 14.06 1.79 1.46
CA PRO A 8 13.31 0.59 1.10
C PRO A 8 13.25 -0.43 2.23
N LEU A 9 12.09 -1.05 2.39
CA LEU A 9 11.86 -2.17 3.30
C LEU A 9 12.48 -3.44 2.68
N LYS A 10 13.39 -4.06 3.41
CA LYS A 10 14.11 -5.29 3.02
C LYS A 10 13.72 -6.50 3.87
N MET A 11 13.29 -6.27 5.11
CA MET A 11 13.01 -7.34 6.07
C MET A 11 11.55 -7.31 6.52
N VAL A 12 10.93 -8.47 6.69
CA VAL A 12 9.54 -8.66 7.18
C VAL A 12 9.26 -7.85 8.46
N ARG A 13 10.20 -7.86 9.42
CA ARG A 13 10.09 -7.08 10.67
C ARG A 13 9.87 -5.58 10.45
N GLN A 14 10.38 -5.03 9.33
CA GLN A 14 10.21 -3.61 9.03
C GLN A 14 8.78 -3.33 8.58
N TYR A 15 8.13 -4.24 7.85
CA TYR A 15 6.71 -4.11 7.53
C TYR A 15 5.88 -4.14 8.82
N LYS A 16 6.12 -5.13 9.70
CA LYS A 16 5.46 -5.21 11.01
C LYS A 16 5.59 -3.92 11.84
N LYS A 17 6.76 -3.27 11.81
CA LYS A 17 6.98 -1.99 12.51
C LYS A 17 6.28 -0.79 11.87
N ASN A 18 5.91 -0.87 10.60
CA ASN A 18 5.27 0.22 9.85
C ASN A 18 3.77 -0.01 9.61
N VAL A 19 3.15 -0.95 10.33
CA VAL A 19 1.68 -1.10 10.33
C VAL A 19 1.05 0.23 10.81
N GLY A 20 0.03 0.70 10.08
CA GLY A 20 -0.61 2.01 10.22
C GLY A 20 0.03 3.14 9.42
N ARG A 21 1.02 2.86 8.55
CA ARG A 21 1.64 3.86 7.67
C ARG A 21 1.34 3.60 6.20
N THR A 22 1.34 4.66 5.40
CA THR A 22 1.24 4.56 3.94
C THR A 22 2.55 4.05 3.34
N LEU A 23 2.46 2.98 2.55
CA LEU A 23 3.57 2.40 1.81
C LEU A 23 3.31 2.54 0.32
N ILE A 24 4.39 2.79 -0.44
CA ILE A 24 4.43 2.59 -1.87
C ILE A 24 5.06 1.21 -2.10
N VAL A 25 4.25 0.25 -2.54
CA VAL A 25 4.64 -1.13 -2.81
C VAL A 25 4.70 -1.34 -4.31
N LYS A 26 5.89 -1.65 -4.84
CA LYS A 26 6.09 -2.05 -6.23
C LYS A 26 5.99 -3.56 -6.34
N LEU A 27 5.01 -4.01 -7.11
CA LEU A 27 4.83 -5.39 -7.52
C LEU A 27 5.46 -5.63 -8.89
N ALA A 28 5.39 -6.86 -9.38
CA ALA A 28 5.81 -7.19 -10.73
C ALA A 28 4.91 -6.56 -11.81
N THR A 29 3.63 -6.38 -11.48
CA THR A 29 2.58 -5.91 -12.39
C THR A 29 2.34 -4.41 -12.28
N GLU A 30 2.31 -3.87 -11.05
CA GLU A 30 1.93 -2.49 -10.79
C GLU A 30 2.58 -1.92 -9.52
N THR A 31 2.37 -0.64 -9.27
CA THR A 31 2.80 0.04 -8.03
C THR A 31 1.57 0.52 -7.29
N ILE A 32 1.45 0.11 -6.03
CA ILE A 32 0.31 0.40 -5.16
C ILE A 32 0.76 1.34 -4.05
N GLU A 33 0.07 2.47 -3.92
CA GLU A 33 0.22 3.37 -2.78
C GLU A 33 -0.96 3.19 -1.84
N ALA A 34 -0.71 2.63 -0.66
CA ALA A 34 -1.76 2.22 0.26
C ALA A 34 -1.29 2.17 1.72
N GLU A 35 -2.23 2.26 2.64
CA GLU A 35 -1.97 2.12 4.06
C GLU A 35 -1.75 0.65 4.41
N LEU A 36 -0.65 0.36 5.10
CA LEU A 36 -0.38 -0.97 5.65
C LEU A 36 -1.25 -1.20 6.87
N VAL A 37 -2.29 -2.01 6.75
CA VAL A 37 -3.22 -2.29 7.86
C VAL A 37 -2.76 -3.47 8.70
N GLU A 38 -2.11 -4.45 8.07
CA GLU A 38 -1.63 -5.65 8.75
C GLU A 38 -0.37 -6.18 8.09
N ALA A 39 0.53 -6.77 8.87
CA ALA A 39 1.73 -7.42 8.37
C ALA A 39 2.02 -8.69 9.18
N ASN A 40 2.03 -9.82 8.48
CA ASN A 40 2.29 -11.14 9.05
C ASN A 40 3.69 -11.61 8.66
N ASP A 41 4.02 -12.89 8.86
CA ASP A 41 5.32 -13.42 8.44
C ASP A 41 5.36 -13.82 6.96
N ASN A 42 4.18 -13.97 6.34
CA ASN A 42 4.04 -14.45 4.96
C ASN A 42 3.59 -13.34 3.99
N PHE A 43 2.74 -12.42 4.44
CA PHE A 43 2.11 -11.41 3.60
C PHE A 43 1.80 -10.12 4.39
N ILE A 44 1.49 -9.06 3.64
CA ILE A 44 0.96 -7.79 4.15
C ILE A 44 -0.46 -7.55 3.63
N ILE A 45 -1.23 -6.77 4.38
CA ILE A 45 -2.55 -6.31 3.97
C ILE A 45 -2.50 -4.80 3.78
N LEU A 46 -2.74 -4.36 2.55
CA LEU A 46 -2.84 -2.95 2.20
C LEU A 46 -4.31 -2.53 2.06
N SER A 47 -4.63 -1.32 2.51
CA SER A 47 -5.95 -0.71 2.35
C SER A 47 -5.82 0.68 1.75
N TRP A 48 -6.59 0.96 0.71
CA TRP A 48 -6.60 2.28 0.08
C TRP A 48 -7.97 2.62 -0.48
N LYS A 49 -8.15 3.92 -0.71
CA LYS A 49 -9.34 4.49 -1.32
C LYS A 49 -9.12 4.59 -2.83
N ALA A 50 -9.80 3.76 -3.61
CA ALA A 50 -9.81 3.85 -5.06
C ALA A 50 -11.07 4.59 -5.52
N ARG A 51 -10.92 5.54 -6.44
CA ARG A 51 -12.05 6.30 -6.98
C ARG A 51 -12.56 5.64 -8.26
N GLU A 52 -13.65 4.88 -8.15
CA GLU A 52 -14.28 4.22 -9.28
C GLU A 52 -15.53 4.97 -9.76
N ALA A 53 -15.84 4.84 -11.06
CA ALA A 53 -17.08 5.37 -11.62
C ALA A 53 -18.26 4.53 -11.11
N LYS A 54 -19.33 5.18 -10.64
CA LYS A 54 -20.54 4.49 -10.16
C LYS A 54 -21.16 3.67 -11.29
N LYS A 55 -21.65 2.46 -10.97
CA LYS A 55 -22.30 1.56 -11.94
C LYS A 55 -23.63 2.11 -12.48
N LEU A 56 -24.31 3.02 -11.76
CA LEU A 56 -25.55 3.65 -12.22
C LEU A 56 -25.70 5.05 -11.58
N GLY A 57 -25.60 6.11 -12.40
CA GLY A 57 -25.82 7.51 -11.98
C GLY A 57 -24.55 8.38 -11.87
N LYS A 58 -24.66 9.66 -12.27
CA LYS A 58 -23.55 10.65 -12.30
C LYS A 58 -22.86 10.77 -10.93
N GLY A 59 -21.54 10.56 -10.91
CA GLY A 59 -20.70 10.76 -9.73
C GLY A 59 -19.53 9.77 -9.65
N LYS A 60 -18.51 10.09 -8.85
CA LYS A 60 -17.40 9.19 -8.52
C LYS A 60 -17.60 8.67 -7.09
N GLU A 61 -17.49 7.37 -6.86
CA GLU A 61 -17.59 6.77 -5.53
C GLU A 61 -16.21 6.39 -5.01
N THR A 62 -15.97 6.64 -3.73
CA THR A 62 -14.73 6.24 -3.06
C THR A 62 -14.94 4.85 -2.50
N VAL A 63 -14.35 3.85 -3.16
CA VAL A 63 -14.41 2.46 -2.70
C VAL A 63 -13.18 2.18 -1.85
N HIS A 64 -13.40 1.62 -0.67
CA HIS A 64 -12.35 1.08 0.17
C HIS A 64 -11.92 -0.29 -0.38
N LYS A 65 -10.72 -0.35 -0.95
CA LYS A 65 -10.10 -1.59 -1.40
C LYS A 65 -9.14 -2.11 -0.34
N ARG A 66 -9.11 -3.43 -0.19
CA ARG A 66 -8.14 -4.16 0.64
C ARG A 66 -7.51 -5.24 -0.23
N GLN A 67 -6.19 -5.36 -0.19
CA GLN A 67 -5.46 -6.38 -0.93
C GLN A 67 -4.40 -7.02 -0.03
N GLU A 68 -4.35 -8.34 -0.08
CA GLU A 68 -3.33 -9.15 0.56
C GLU A 68 -2.21 -9.39 -0.45
N ILE A 69 -0.98 -9.09 -0.05
CA ILE A 69 0.19 -9.14 -0.92
C ILE A 69 1.26 -9.98 -0.22
N PRO A 70 1.61 -11.15 -0.79
CA PRO A 70 2.73 -11.96 -0.31
C PRO A 70 4.06 -11.23 -0.46
N TYR A 71 4.99 -11.42 0.48
CA TYR A 71 6.33 -10.83 0.38
C TYR A 71 7.06 -11.24 -0.89
N SER A 72 6.76 -12.43 -1.44
CA SER A 72 7.33 -12.93 -2.69
C SER A 72 6.98 -12.10 -3.93
N GLU A 73 5.86 -11.38 -3.92
CA GLU A 73 5.44 -10.54 -5.04
C GLU A 73 5.99 -9.11 -4.96
N ILE A 74 6.41 -8.69 -3.77
CA ILE A 74 6.93 -7.36 -3.50
C ILE A 74 8.36 -7.26 -4.03
N LYS A 75 8.55 -6.46 -5.08
CA LYS A 75 9.89 -6.14 -5.59
C LYS A 75 10.57 -5.09 -4.72
N GLU A 76 9.81 -4.08 -4.31
CA GLU A 76 10.32 -2.97 -3.50
C GLU A 76 9.15 -2.37 -2.71
N ALA A 77 9.37 -2.00 -1.45
CA ALA A 77 8.37 -1.23 -0.70
C ALA A 77 9.05 -0.08 0.04
N ILE A 78 8.42 1.08 0.04
CA ILE A 78 8.95 2.28 0.67
C ILE A 78 7.87 2.95 1.51
N VAL A 79 8.24 3.41 2.71
CA VAL A 79 7.34 4.20 3.57
C VAL A 79 7.27 5.63 3.05
N THR A 80 6.06 6.11 2.81
CA THR A 80 5.78 7.49 2.41
C THR A 80 5.05 8.22 3.52
N VAL A 81 5.39 9.50 3.71
CA VAL A 81 4.65 10.41 4.60
C VAL A 81 3.74 11.26 3.73
N THR A 82 2.43 11.09 3.91
CA THR A 82 1.42 12.00 3.37
C THR A 82 1.26 13.17 4.34
N PHE A 83 1.46 14.40 3.88
CA PHE A 83 1.29 15.64 4.65
C PHE A 83 -0.10 16.24 4.44
#